data_AF-A0A0V0T755-F1
#
_entry.id   AF-A0A0V0T755-F1
#
_cell.length_a   1.000
_cell.length_b   1.000
_cell.length_c   1.000
_cell.angle_alpha   90.00
_cell.angle_beta   90.00
_cell.angle_gamma   90.00
#
_symmetry.space_group_name_H-M   'P 1'
#
loop_
_entity.id
_entity.type
_entity.pdbx_description
1 polymer ?
#
loop_
_entity_poly.entity_id
_entity_poly.type
_entity_poly.pdbx_seq_one_letter_code
_entity_poly.pdbx_strand_id
1 'polypeptide(L)'
;MTNLFGYDKRLPMNSGVESCESGLKLAQPWAYDVKNVMTGLIFYVWFQSYPYDDPGALKQVVLSTNGSNVAAFMVEPIQGEAGVRVAKDGGYSRKVAEICQRYNVLLIVDDVQTGLGRIGKRLCSDSENVRPDFLIFGKALLGGCYLILALLCYDAIMLNIKPDQQSTTFGCNALAC
;
A
#
# COMPACT_ATOMS: atom_id res chain seq x y z
N MET A 1 -8.45 3.18 15.38
CA MET A 1 -7.65 2.56 14.29
C MET A 1 -6.49 3.44 13.87
N THR A 2 -6.73 4.67 13.39
CA THR A 2 -5.68 5.67 13.07
C THR A 2 -4.65 5.84 14.19
N ASN A 3 -5.08 6.09 15.43
CA ASN A 3 -4.17 6.21 16.59
C ASN A 3 -3.40 4.92 16.91
N LEU A 4 -3.98 3.75 16.62
CA LEU A 4 -3.37 2.45 16.93
C LEU A 4 -2.20 2.14 15.99
N PHE A 5 -2.30 2.55 14.73
CA PHE A 5 -1.31 2.29 13.69
C PHE A 5 -0.48 3.53 13.30
N GLY A 6 -0.82 4.71 13.83
CA GLY A 6 -0.10 5.95 13.58
C GLY A 6 -0.36 6.56 12.20
N TYR A 7 -1.59 6.58 11.72
CA TYR A 7 -1.95 7.22 10.45
C TYR A 7 -2.98 8.31 10.65
N ASP A 8 -2.99 9.32 9.79
CA ASP A 8 -3.91 10.48 9.92
C ASP A 8 -5.33 10.12 9.51
N LYS A 9 -5.46 9.27 8.47
CA LYS A 9 -6.75 8.93 7.87
C LYS A 9 -6.89 7.43 7.68
N ARG A 10 -8.15 7.01 7.66
CA ARG A 10 -8.56 5.64 7.33
C ARG A 10 -9.64 5.69 6.27
N LEU A 11 -9.60 4.72 5.37
CA LEU A 11 -10.61 4.49 4.37
C LEU A 11 -11.03 3.02 4.45
N PRO A 12 -12.17 2.72 5.10
CA PRO A 12 -12.66 1.36 5.25
C PRO A 12 -13.29 0.83 3.96
N MET A 13 -13.00 -0.41 3.61
CA MET A 13 -13.47 -1.13 2.41
C MET A 13 -13.96 -2.54 2.78
N ASN A 14 -14.65 -3.25 1.88
CA ASN A 14 -15.22 -4.56 2.19
C ASN A 14 -14.23 -5.70 1.92
N SER A 15 -13.40 -5.58 0.88
CA SER A 15 -12.49 -6.65 0.46
C SER A 15 -11.03 -6.21 0.35
N GLY A 16 -10.12 -7.20 0.34
CA GLY A 16 -8.69 -7.03 0.06
C GLY A 16 -8.48 -6.32 -1.28
N VAL A 17 -9.17 -6.81 -2.31
CA VAL A 17 -9.08 -6.28 -3.68
C VAL A 17 -9.52 -4.82 -3.73
N GLU A 18 -10.67 -4.48 -3.12
CA GLU A 18 -11.15 -3.10 -3.05
C GLU A 18 -10.13 -2.18 -2.37
N SER A 19 -9.48 -2.66 -1.31
CA SER A 19 -8.49 -1.87 -0.56
C SER A 19 -7.22 -1.64 -1.39
N CYS A 20 -6.71 -2.66 -2.07
CA CYS A 20 -5.53 -2.55 -2.93
C CYS A 20 -5.81 -1.68 -4.16
N GLU A 21 -6.96 -1.85 -4.80
CA GLU A 21 -7.41 -0.99 -5.89
C GLU A 21 -7.54 0.47 -5.43
N SER A 22 -8.10 0.68 -4.24
CA SER A 22 -8.21 2.02 -3.65
C SER A 22 -6.83 2.63 -3.45
N GLY A 23 -5.88 1.93 -2.81
CA GLY A 23 -4.52 2.45 -2.63
C GLY A 23 -3.85 2.89 -3.93
N LEU A 24 -4.01 2.11 -5.00
CA LEU A 24 -3.52 2.48 -6.33
C LEU A 24 -4.25 3.71 -6.91
N LYS A 25 -5.57 3.80 -6.75
CA LYS A 25 -6.36 4.96 -7.18
C LYS A 25 -5.99 6.23 -6.41
N LEU A 26 -5.80 6.14 -5.09
CA LEU A 26 -5.46 7.29 -4.24
C LEU A 26 -4.03 7.80 -4.49
N ALA A 27 -3.14 6.94 -4.96
CA ALA A 27 -1.79 7.34 -5.36
C ALA A 27 -1.77 8.20 -6.63
N GLN A 28 -2.79 8.13 -7.48
CA GLN A 28 -2.81 8.84 -8.78
C GLN A 28 -2.98 10.36 -8.61
N PRO A 29 -4.01 10.88 -7.91
CA PRO A 29 -4.12 12.32 -7.67
C PRO A 29 -2.88 12.89 -7.00
N TRP A 30 -2.30 12.18 -6.00
CA TRP A 30 -1.04 12.59 -5.39
C TRP A 30 0.10 12.68 -6.40
N ALA A 31 0.22 11.71 -7.32
CA ALA A 31 1.26 11.71 -8.33
C ALA A 31 1.13 12.92 -9.28
N TYR A 32 -0.09 13.29 -9.67
CA TYR A 32 -0.33 14.42 -10.55
C TYR A 32 -0.18 15.76 -9.83
N ASP A 33 -0.87 15.92 -8.70
CA ASP A 33 -1.04 17.20 -8.02
C ASP A 33 0.15 17.57 -7.13
N VAL A 34 0.87 16.56 -6.59
CA VAL A 34 1.98 16.75 -5.65
C VAL A 34 3.32 16.42 -6.31
N LYS A 35 3.45 15.23 -6.90
CA LYS A 35 4.71 14.79 -7.52
C LYS A 35 4.94 15.42 -8.90
N ASN A 36 3.92 16.00 -9.53
CA ASN A 36 3.98 16.60 -10.86
C ASN A 36 4.39 15.60 -11.96
N VAL A 37 3.87 14.37 -11.89
CA VAL A 37 4.04 13.40 -12.97
C VAL A 37 3.32 13.89 -14.24
N MET A 38 4.04 14.03 -15.37
CA MET A 38 3.48 14.60 -16.60
C MET A 38 2.28 13.79 -17.12
N THR A 39 1.18 14.50 -17.38
CA THR A 39 -0.12 13.98 -17.85
C THR A 39 -0.13 13.54 -19.32
N GLY A 40 0.87 13.93 -20.12
CA GLY A 40 0.87 13.73 -21.59
C GLY A 40 1.09 12.29 -22.10
N LEU A 41 1.33 11.32 -21.20
CA LEU A 41 1.62 9.92 -21.56
C LEU A 41 0.64 8.90 -20.93
N ILE A 42 -0.39 9.32 -20.20
CA ILE A 42 -1.04 8.44 -19.23
C ILE A 42 -2.56 8.41 -19.41
N PHE A 43 -3.03 7.49 -20.27
CA PHE A 43 -4.31 6.79 -20.09
C PHE A 43 -4.14 5.30 -19.76
N TYR A 44 -2.89 4.83 -19.62
CA TYR A 44 -2.57 3.45 -19.27
C TYR A 44 -1.93 3.43 -17.88
N VAL A 45 -2.62 2.81 -16.92
CA VAL A 45 -2.00 2.34 -15.68
C VAL A 45 -1.07 1.19 -16.08
N TRP A 46 0.22 1.49 -16.26
CA TRP A 46 1.21 0.48 -16.57
C TRP A 46 1.64 -0.22 -15.28
N PHE A 47 1.21 -1.46 -15.11
CA PHE A 47 1.76 -2.34 -14.10
C PHE A 47 3.03 -2.97 -14.65
N GLN A 48 4.16 -2.69 -14.01
CA GLN A 48 5.40 -3.41 -14.24
C GLN A 48 5.61 -4.39 -13.09
N SER A 49 5.52 -5.69 -13.38
CA SER A 49 5.93 -6.72 -12.44
C SER A 49 7.46 -6.81 -12.41
N TYR A 50 7.99 -7.20 -11.26
CA TYR A 50 9.41 -7.41 -11.04
C TYR A 50 9.57 -8.60 -10.08
N PRO A 51 10.75 -9.25 -10.05
CA PRO A 51 11.00 -10.36 -9.14
C PRO A 51 10.90 -9.90 -7.68
N TYR A 52 10.06 -10.57 -6.89
CA TYR A 52 10.06 -10.39 -5.44
C TYR A 52 11.41 -10.80 -4.83
N ASP A 53 11.77 -10.20 -3.69
CA ASP A 53 13.06 -10.37 -3.02
C ASP A 53 14.27 -9.88 -3.85
N ASP A 54 14.03 -8.92 -4.75
CA ASP A 54 15.07 -8.25 -5.54
C ASP A 54 14.92 -6.71 -5.52
N PRO A 55 15.45 -6.04 -4.49
CA PRO A 55 15.46 -4.57 -4.44
C PRO A 55 16.29 -3.94 -5.58
N GLY A 56 17.23 -4.69 -6.17
CA GLY A 56 18.01 -4.25 -7.31
C GLY A 56 17.12 -4.06 -8.55
N ALA A 57 16.27 -5.04 -8.83
CA ALA A 57 15.28 -4.96 -9.89
C ALA A 57 14.31 -3.78 -9.70
N LEU A 58 13.80 -3.58 -8.47
CA LEU A 58 12.97 -2.40 -8.16
C LEU A 58 13.70 -1.10 -8.50
N LYS A 59 14.95 -0.96 -8.02
CA LYS A 59 15.74 0.24 -8.29
C LYS A 59 15.93 0.46 -9.80
N GLN A 60 16.16 -0.59 -10.58
CA GLN A 60 16.29 -0.48 -12.03
C GLN A 60 15.01 -0.03 -12.71
N VAL A 61 13.85 -0.52 -12.27
CA VAL A 61 12.54 -0.08 -12.78
C VAL A 61 12.28 1.39 -12.47
N VAL A 62 12.57 1.81 -11.24
CA VAL A 62 12.42 3.22 -10.83
C VAL A 62 13.38 4.10 -11.61
N LEU A 63 14.62 3.67 -11.85
CA LEU A 63 15.60 4.41 -12.63
C LEU A 63 15.26 4.47 -14.13
N SER A 64 14.79 3.38 -14.73
CA SER A 64 14.47 3.32 -16.18
C SER A 64 13.27 4.18 -16.55
N THR A 65 12.39 4.45 -15.58
CA THR A 65 11.22 5.34 -15.71
C THR A 65 11.51 6.76 -15.21
N ASN A 66 12.79 7.08 -14.96
CA ASN A 66 13.31 8.33 -14.42
C ASN A 66 12.80 8.71 -13.02
N GLY A 67 12.17 7.80 -12.28
CA GLY A 67 11.60 8.00 -10.95
C GLY A 67 10.45 9.01 -10.89
N SER A 68 10.44 10.02 -11.77
CA SER A 68 9.45 11.06 -11.92
C SER A 68 8.11 10.53 -12.39
N ASN A 69 8.05 9.35 -13.03
CA ASN A 69 6.82 8.82 -13.61
C ASN A 69 6.19 7.65 -12.81
N VAL A 70 6.80 7.26 -11.69
CA VAL A 70 6.28 6.17 -10.84
C VAL A 70 5.50 6.78 -9.66
N ALA A 71 4.20 6.53 -9.59
CA ALA A 71 3.37 7.03 -8.48
C ALA A 71 3.63 6.27 -7.18
N ALA A 72 3.52 4.94 -7.24
CA ALA A 72 3.56 4.08 -6.08
C ALA A 72 4.17 2.72 -6.41
N PHE A 73 4.59 2.04 -5.35
CA PHE A 73 5.07 0.66 -5.35
C PHE A 73 4.24 -0.14 -4.34
N MET A 74 3.58 -1.19 -4.82
CA MET A 74 2.76 -2.07 -3.98
C MET A 74 3.45 -3.42 -3.76
N VAL A 75 3.47 -3.88 -2.52
CA VAL A 75 4.15 -5.12 -2.14
C VAL A 75 3.51 -5.80 -0.95
N GLU A 76 3.44 -7.13 -0.99
CA GLU A 76 3.22 -7.96 0.20
C GLU A 76 4.57 -8.16 0.92
N PRO A 77 4.68 -7.91 2.24
CA PRO A 77 5.92 -8.16 2.98
C PRO A 77 6.35 -9.63 3.01
N ILE A 78 5.39 -10.55 2.90
CA ILE A 78 5.57 -11.99 2.63
C ILE A 78 4.48 -12.36 1.63
N GLN A 79 4.86 -12.89 0.46
CA GLN A 79 3.86 -13.26 -0.55
C GLN A 79 3.13 -14.54 -0.12
N GLY A 80 1.87 -14.42 0.24
CA GLY A 80 1.08 -15.55 0.75
C GLY A 80 0.78 -16.58 -0.33
N GLU A 81 0.13 -16.12 -1.40
CA GLU A 81 -0.36 -16.98 -2.49
C GLU A 81 0.77 -17.53 -3.37
N ALA A 82 1.98 -16.94 -3.31
CA ALA A 82 3.17 -17.45 -3.99
C ALA A 82 3.89 -18.57 -3.20
N GLY A 83 3.20 -19.20 -2.23
CA GLY A 83 3.74 -20.28 -1.41
C GLY A 83 4.44 -19.81 -0.14
N VAL A 84 3.91 -18.78 0.53
CA VAL A 84 4.47 -18.20 1.77
C VAL A 84 5.95 -17.82 1.59
N ARG A 85 6.19 -16.94 0.60
CA ARG A 85 7.53 -16.58 0.18
C ARG A 85 8.10 -15.46 1.05
N VAL A 86 8.87 -15.82 2.06
CA VAL A 86 9.63 -14.91 2.90
C VAL A 86 10.90 -14.46 2.17
N ALA A 87 11.29 -13.19 2.32
CA ALA A 87 12.56 -12.69 1.81
C ALA A 87 13.75 -13.40 2.48
N LYS A 88 14.73 -13.85 1.70
CA LYS A 88 15.78 -14.77 2.18
C LYS A 88 16.78 -14.12 3.13
N ASP A 89 17.23 -12.92 2.78
CA ASP A 89 18.35 -12.27 3.47
C ASP A 89 17.89 -11.28 4.56
N GLY A 90 16.57 -11.14 4.74
CA GLY A 90 15.97 -10.09 5.56
C GLY A 90 16.28 -8.67 5.05
N GLY A 91 15.61 -7.69 5.63
CA GLY A 91 15.78 -6.28 5.25
C GLY A 91 15.18 -5.93 3.89
N TYR A 92 14.37 -6.81 3.28
CA TYR A 92 13.78 -6.58 1.96
C TYR A 92 12.82 -5.39 2.01
N SER A 93 11.87 -5.40 2.96
CA SER A 93 10.91 -4.32 3.14
C SER A 93 11.62 -3.00 3.45
N ARG A 94 12.69 -3.02 4.24
CA ARG A 94 13.51 -1.83 4.52
C ARG A 94 14.17 -1.27 3.26
N LYS A 95 14.85 -2.12 2.47
CA LYS A 95 15.52 -1.69 1.23
C LYS A 95 14.51 -1.14 0.23
N VAL A 96 13.34 -1.77 0.11
CA VAL A 96 12.22 -1.27 -0.71
C VAL A 96 11.78 0.12 -0.24
N ALA A 97 11.56 0.30 1.07
CA ALA A 97 11.13 1.58 1.64
C ALA A 97 12.17 2.68 1.40
N GLU A 98 13.46 2.38 1.59
CA GLU A 98 14.56 3.32 1.30
C GLU A 98 14.61 3.73 -0.17
N ILE A 99 14.36 2.79 -1.10
CA ILE A 99 14.27 3.09 -2.54
C ILE A 99 13.06 4.00 -2.80
N CYS A 100 11.89 3.63 -2.30
CA CYS A 100 10.66 4.39 -2.50
C CYS A 100 10.83 5.83 -1.99
N GLN A 101 11.34 5.99 -0.77
CA GLN A 101 11.64 7.29 -0.18
C GLN A 101 12.65 8.10 -1.02
N ARG A 102 13.74 7.47 -1.47
CA ARG A 102 14.79 8.16 -2.25
C ARG A 102 14.28 8.72 -3.57
N TYR A 103 13.34 8.04 -4.21
CA TYR A 103 12.80 8.44 -5.52
C TYR A 103 11.41 9.08 -5.44
N ASN A 104 10.98 9.48 -4.25
CA ASN A 104 9.67 10.06 -3.99
C ASN A 104 8.53 9.21 -4.60
N VAL A 105 8.56 7.89 -4.37
CA VAL A 105 7.54 6.92 -4.80
C VAL A 105 6.79 6.47 -3.55
N LEU A 106 5.45 6.46 -3.59
CA LEU A 106 4.66 6.01 -2.44
C LEU A 106 4.81 4.51 -2.22
N LEU A 107 5.04 4.08 -0.99
CA LEU A 107 5.05 2.67 -0.60
C LEU A 107 3.66 2.24 -0.14
N ILE A 108 3.07 1.28 -0.84
CA ILE A 108 1.84 0.58 -0.45
C ILE A 108 2.22 -0.80 0.07
N VAL A 109 1.93 -1.06 1.35
CA VAL A 109 2.10 -2.39 1.93
C VAL A 109 0.76 -3.08 2.05
N ASP A 110 0.65 -4.24 1.40
CA ASP A 110 -0.43 -5.19 1.57
C ASP A 110 -0.12 -6.13 2.75
N ASP A 111 -0.64 -5.77 3.92
CA ASP A 111 -0.61 -6.55 5.16
C ASP A 111 -1.95 -7.28 5.41
N VAL A 112 -2.77 -7.50 4.37
CA VAL A 112 -4.08 -8.17 4.49
C VAL A 112 -3.93 -9.57 5.07
N GLN A 113 -2.90 -10.31 4.68
CA GLN A 113 -2.62 -11.66 5.19
C GLN A 113 -1.63 -11.68 6.36
N THR A 114 -0.58 -10.86 6.27
CA THR A 114 0.60 -10.90 7.13
C THR A 114 0.49 -10.02 8.39
N GLY A 115 -0.46 -9.08 8.41
CA GLY A 115 -0.70 -8.20 9.54
C GLY A 115 -1.45 -8.85 10.71
N LEU A 116 -1.79 -8.01 11.68
CA LEU A 116 -2.64 -8.32 12.84
C LEU A 116 -2.17 -9.53 13.65
N GLY A 117 -0.88 -9.58 13.97
CA GLY A 117 -0.33 -10.62 14.86
C GLY A 117 0.08 -11.91 14.16
N ARG A 118 -0.25 -12.10 12.86
CA ARG A 118 0.02 -13.35 12.12
C ARG A 118 1.48 -13.80 12.20
N ILE A 119 2.41 -12.85 12.09
CA ILE A 119 3.86 -13.11 12.11
C ILE A 119 4.50 -12.89 13.49
N GLY A 120 3.71 -12.79 14.57
CA GLY A 120 4.19 -12.48 15.93
C GLY A 120 4.50 -11.00 16.17
N LYS A 121 4.17 -10.14 15.21
CA LYS A 121 4.19 -8.66 15.32
C LYS A 121 2.82 -8.11 14.94
N ARG A 122 2.54 -6.87 15.33
CA ARG A 122 1.27 -6.21 14.98
C ARG A 122 1.14 -6.07 13.46
N LEU A 123 2.16 -5.56 12.80
CA LEU A 123 2.28 -5.51 11.33
C LEU A 123 3.52 -6.27 10.89
N CYS A 124 3.56 -6.78 9.66
CA CYS A 124 4.76 -7.41 9.14
C CYS A 124 5.88 -6.38 8.94
N SER A 125 5.52 -5.17 8.52
CA SER A 125 6.45 -4.05 8.36
C SER A 125 7.15 -3.63 9.66
N ASP A 126 6.54 -3.89 10.83
CA ASP A 126 7.15 -3.62 12.13
C ASP A 126 8.43 -4.46 12.36
N SER A 127 8.55 -5.62 11.71
CA SER A 127 9.74 -6.48 11.84
C SER A 127 11.02 -5.83 11.33
N GLU A 128 10.90 -4.90 10.38
CA GLU A 128 12.03 -4.21 9.75
C GLU A 128 12.05 -2.70 10.03
N ASN A 129 11.15 -2.21 10.88
CA ASN A 129 10.90 -0.79 11.18
C ASN A 129 10.49 0.02 9.94
N VAL A 130 9.67 -0.57 9.08
CA VAL A 130 9.15 0.09 7.88
C VAL A 130 7.80 0.73 8.18
N ARG A 131 7.64 1.98 7.76
CA ARG A 131 6.37 2.71 7.86
C ARG A 131 5.90 3.10 6.46
N PRO A 132 4.96 2.36 5.87
CA PRO A 132 4.51 2.62 4.50
C PRO A 132 3.63 3.87 4.40
N ASP A 133 3.51 4.43 3.21
CA ASP A 133 2.64 5.57 2.90
C ASP A 133 1.16 5.16 2.90
N PHE A 134 0.90 3.96 2.39
CA PHE A 134 -0.38 3.27 2.53
C PHE A 134 -0.18 1.94 3.25
N LEU A 135 -0.95 1.73 4.30
CA LEU A 135 -1.04 0.46 4.99
C LEU A 135 -2.40 -0.16 4.72
N ILE A 136 -2.43 -1.38 4.19
CA ILE A 136 -3.64 -2.14 3.95
C ILE A 136 -3.66 -3.36 4.85
N PHE A 137 -4.72 -3.55 5.63
CA PHE A 137 -4.93 -4.78 6.40
C PHE A 137 -6.41 -5.14 6.51
N GLY A 138 -6.65 -6.41 6.85
CA GLY A 138 -7.97 -7.00 6.74
C GLY A 138 -8.06 -8.36 7.41
N LYS A 139 -8.80 -9.28 6.78
CA LYS A 139 -8.97 -10.71 7.17
C LYS A 139 -9.22 -10.89 8.67
N ALA A 140 -8.15 -10.99 9.47
CA ALA A 140 -8.22 -11.11 10.92
C ALA A 140 -8.82 -9.88 11.64
N LEU A 141 -9.06 -8.77 10.94
CA LEU A 141 -9.54 -7.51 11.52
C LEU A 141 -10.80 -7.67 12.36
N LEU A 142 -11.77 -8.47 11.90
CA LEU A 142 -12.99 -8.81 12.64
C LEU A 142 -13.06 -10.30 13.02
N GLY A 143 -11.91 -10.96 13.14
CA GLY A 143 -11.84 -12.38 13.52
C GLY A 143 -12.54 -13.34 12.55
N GLY A 144 -12.78 -12.92 11.30
CA GLY A 144 -13.54 -13.70 10.32
C GLY A 144 -15.07 -13.61 10.46
N CYS A 145 -15.59 -12.82 11.39
CA CYS A 145 -17.04 -12.68 11.62
C CYS A 145 -17.74 -11.76 10.61
N TYR A 146 -17.01 -10.81 10.02
CA TYR A 146 -17.54 -9.86 9.07
C TYR A 146 -16.44 -9.34 8.13
N LEU A 147 -16.83 -8.90 6.94
CA LEU A 147 -15.91 -8.44 5.91
C LEU A 147 -15.72 -6.92 6.00
N ILE A 148 -14.62 -6.50 6.62
CA ILE A 148 -14.13 -5.13 6.54
C ILE A 148 -12.60 -5.15 6.51
N LEU A 149 -12.06 -4.17 5.80
CA LEU A 149 -10.66 -3.88 5.72
C LEU A 149 -10.43 -2.39 5.93
N ALA A 150 -9.20 -2.07 6.28
CA ALA A 150 -8.77 -0.69 6.42
C ALA A 150 -7.58 -0.43 5.52
N LEU A 151 -7.72 0.60 4.69
CA LEU A 151 -6.60 1.32 4.12
C LEU A 151 -6.31 2.53 5.01
N LEU A 152 -5.07 2.69 5.45
CA LEU A 152 -4.61 3.85 6.22
C LEU A 152 -3.56 4.62 5.41
N CYS A 153 -3.59 5.94 5.45
CA CYS A 153 -2.58 6.80 4.85
C CYS A 153 -2.53 8.19 5.53
N TYR A 154 -1.55 9.00 5.12
CA TYR A 154 -1.33 10.35 5.63
C TYR A 154 -2.21 11.40 4.95
N ASP A 155 -2.39 12.55 5.62
CA ASP A 155 -3.15 13.68 5.10
C ASP A 155 -2.60 14.21 3.77
N ALA A 156 -1.27 14.25 3.64
CA ALA A 156 -0.57 14.66 2.41
C ALA A 156 -0.96 13.83 1.18
N ILE A 157 -1.56 12.65 1.39
CA ILE A 157 -2.01 11.75 0.34
C ILE A 157 -3.54 11.79 0.26
N MET A 158 -4.23 11.52 1.38
CA MET A 158 -5.69 11.40 1.42
C MET A 158 -6.42 12.69 1.00
N LEU A 159 -5.86 13.87 1.31
CA LEU A 159 -6.51 15.15 1.02
C LEU A 159 -6.43 15.56 -0.46
N ASN A 160 -5.76 14.79 -1.32
CA ASN A 160 -5.81 14.97 -2.78
C ASN A 160 -7.06 14.31 -3.42
N ILE A 161 -7.90 13.66 -2.62
CA ILE A 161 -9.14 13.03 -3.08
C ILE A 161 -10.30 13.96 -2.79
N LYS A 162 -11.12 14.20 -3.81
CA LYS A 162 -12.31 15.02 -3.72
C LYS A 162 -13.52 14.15 -3.34
N PRO A 163 -14.57 14.74 -2.74
CA PRO A 163 -15.86 14.08 -2.63
C PRO A 163 -16.28 13.44 -3.97
N ASP A 164 -16.93 12.28 -3.88
CA ASP A 164 -17.45 11.49 -5.01
C ASP A 164 -16.41 10.76 -5.89
N GLN A 165 -15.11 10.91 -5.65
CA GLN A 165 -14.07 10.19 -6.40
C GLN A 165 -13.81 8.76 -5.90
N GLN A 166 -14.33 8.41 -4.73
CA GLN A 166 -14.21 7.08 -4.13
C GLN A 166 -15.46 6.77 -3.32
N SER A 167 -16.07 5.61 -3.55
CA SER A 167 -17.28 5.20 -2.83
C SER A 167 -17.30 3.69 -2.61
N THR A 168 -18.10 3.26 -1.63
CA THR A 168 -18.42 1.87 -1.37
C THR A 168 -19.72 1.82 -0.58
N THR A 169 -20.67 0.99 -1.00
CA THR A 169 -22.01 0.92 -0.36
C THR A 169 -21.94 0.39 1.06
N PHE A 170 -21.08 -0.62 1.29
CA PHE A 170 -20.97 -1.31 2.58
C PHE A 170 -19.75 -0.88 3.41
N GLY A 171 -18.84 -0.08 2.85
CA GLY A 171 -17.69 0.39 3.61
C GLY A 171 -18.11 1.28 4.76
N CYS A 172 -17.52 1.07 5.94
CA CYS A 172 -17.87 1.77 7.17
C CYS A 172 -19.32 1.61 7.65
N ASN A 173 -20.03 0.57 7.24
CA ASN A 173 -21.37 0.34 7.79
C ASN A 173 -21.31 0.11 9.32
N ALA A 174 -22.41 0.43 10.01
CA ALA A 174 -22.45 0.41 11.48
C ALA A 174 -22.24 -0.97 12.11
N LEU A 175 -22.49 -2.05 11.37
CA LEU A 175 -22.25 -3.42 11.85
C LEU A 175 -20.76 -3.79 11.82
N ALA A 176 -19.99 -3.15 10.94
CA ALA A 176 -18.56 -3.39 10.78
C ALA A 176 -17.66 -2.55 11.70
N CYS A 177 -18.19 -1.47 12.29
CA CYS A 177 -17.44 -0.49 13.08
C CYS A 177 -17.54 -0.74 14.59
#